data_AF-A0A9E6CH48-F1
#
_entry.id   AF-A0A9E6CH48-F1
#
_cell.length_a   1.000
_cell.length_b   1.000
_cell.length_c   1.000
_cell.angle_alpha   90.00
_cell.angle_beta   90.00
_cell.angle_gamma   90.00
#
_symmetry.space_group_name_H-M   'P 1'
#
loop_
_entity.id
_entity.type
_entity.pdbx_description
1 polymer ?
#
loop_
_entity_poly.entity_id
_entity_poly.type
_entity_poly.pdbx_seq_one_letter_code
_entity_poly.pdbx_strand_id
1 'polypeptide(L)' 'MKLLNLGQVAEVLNKAEKTVYAYLETGMLDCGFKIGHEWRVDERDLWGWIERQKQANGVVKAAR' A
#
# COMPACT_ATOMS: atom_id res chain seq x y z
N MET A 1 10.92 12.71 -3.27
CA MET A 1 10.53 11.67 -2.29
C MET A 1 9.29 12.19 -1.58
N LYS A 2 8.12 11.60 -1.83
CA LYS A 2 6.84 12.05 -1.30
C LYS A 2 6.34 11.02 -0.29
N LEU A 3 6.09 11.49 0.93
CA LEU A 3 5.51 10.67 1.99
C LEU A 3 4.00 10.87 2.03
N LEU A 4 3.28 9.77 1.92
CA LEU A 4 1.83 9.73 1.96
C LEU A 4 1.36 9.42 3.37
N ASN A 5 0.24 10.03 3.77
CA ASN A 5 -0.50 9.65 4.97
C ASN A 5 -1.55 8.57 4.63
N LEU A 6 -2.22 8.03 5.65
CA LEU A 6 -3.26 7.00 5.49
C LEU A 6 -4.35 7.39 4.48
N GLY A 7 -4.83 8.64 4.52
CA GLY A 7 -5.85 9.13 3.60
C GLY A 7 -5.40 9.13 2.15
N GLN A 8 -4.19 9.62 1.88
CA GLN A 8 -3.62 9.61 0.53
C GLN A 8 -3.38 8.18 0.02
N VAL A 9 -2.91 7.28 0.88
CA VAL A 9 -2.76 5.87 0.52
C VAL A 9 -4.12 5.22 0.24
N ALA A 10 -5.15 5.58 1.01
CA ALA A 10 -6.52 5.11 0.82
C ALA A 10 -7.11 5.57 -0.51
N GLU A 11 -6.87 6.82 -0.90
CA GLU A 11 -7.26 7.33 -2.22
C GLU A 11 -6.54 6.58 -3.35
N VAL A 12 -5.22 6.37 -3.24
CA VAL A 12 -4.43 5.65 -4.26
C VAL A 12 -4.90 4.22 -4.44
N LEU A 13 -5.18 3.51 -3.33
CA LEU A 13 -5.64 2.13 -3.36
C LEU A 13 -7.15 1.99 -3.61
N ASN A 14 -7.87 3.11 -3.65
CA ASN A 14 -9.34 3.14 -3.68
C ASN A 14 -9.96 2.23 -2.60
N LYS A 15 -9.47 2.38 -1.37
CA LYS A 15 -9.90 1.63 -0.17
C LYS A 15 -10.32 2.60 0.93
N ALA A 16 -11.03 2.09 1.93
CA ALA A 16 -11.29 2.85 3.15
C ALA A 16 -10.01 2.98 3.99
N GLU A 17 -9.82 4.12 4.66
CA GLU A 17 -8.65 4.35 5.54
C GLU A 17 -8.48 3.26 6.59
N LYS A 18 -9.59 2.77 7.18
CA LYS A 18 -9.56 1.66 8.14
C LYS A 18 -8.95 0.37 7.56
N THR A 19 -9.15 0.13 6.27
CA THR A 19 -8.60 -1.05 5.59
C THR A 19 -7.11 -0.86 5.35
N VAL A 20 -6.68 0.35 4.97
CA VAL A 20 -5.25 0.66 4.82
C VAL A 20 -4.53 0.58 6.17
N TYR A 21 -5.13 1.12 7.23
CA TYR A 21 -4.62 0.99 8.58
C TYR A 21 -4.48 -0.48 9.00
N ALA A 22 -5.52 -1.29 8.77
CA ALA A 22 -5.47 -2.72 9.04
C ALA A 22 -4.36 -3.40 8.23
N TYR A 23 -4.16 -3.06 6.95
CA TYR A 23 -3.09 -3.63 6.14
C TYR A 23 -1.69 -3.28 6.65
N LEU A 24 -1.50 -2.07 7.18
CA LEU A 24 -0.26 -1.66 7.81
C LEU A 24 -0.03 -2.37 9.15
N GLU A 25 -1.10 -2.53 9.94
CA GLU A 25 -1.05 -3.21 11.23
C GLU A 25 -0.82 -4.73 11.10
N THR A 26 -1.46 -5.37 10.11
CA THR A 26 -1.29 -6.80 9.85
C THR A 26 -0.02 -7.14 9.07
N GLY A 27 0.72 -6.14 8.60
CA GLY A 27 1.89 -6.33 7.75
C GLY A 27 1.55 -6.82 6.34
N MET A 28 0.33 -6.61 5.85
CA MET A 28 0.00 -6.82 4.44
C MET A 28 0.59 -5.75 3.54
N LEU A 29 0.77 -4.52 4.06
CA LEU A 29 1.37 -3.40 3.35
C LEU A 29 2.75 -3.12 3.92
N ASP A 30 3.77 -3.68 3.28
CA ASP A 30 5.15 -3.70 3.79
C ASP A 30 5.89 -2.35 3.65
N CYS A 31 5.30 -1.38 2.94
CA CYS A 31 5.94 -0.12 2.58
C CYS A 31 5.64 1.04 3.56
N GLY A 32 5.06 0.74 4.72
CA GLY A 32 4.73 1.75 5.73
C GLY A 32 5.64 1.72 6.95
N PHE A 33 5.90 2.90 7.50
CA PHE A 33 6.59 3.09 8.76
C PHE A 33 5.75 3.96 9.70
N LYS A 34 5.76 3.61 10.97
CA LYS A 34 5.03 4.32 12.01
C LYS A 34 5.93 5.39 12.63
N ILE A 35 5.54 6.65 12.56
CA ILE A 35 6.18 7.77 13.27
C ILE A 35 5.21 8.25 14.34
N GLY A 36 5.53 7.94 15.61
CA GLY A 36 4.66 8.26 16.74
C GLY A 36 3.29 7.59 16.60
N HIS A 37 2.25 8.40 16.39
CA HIS A 37 0.87 7.95 16.20
C HIS A 37 0.42 7.86 14.73
N GLU A 38 1.27 8.29 13.79
CA GLU A 38 0.91 8.35 12.37
C GLU A 38 1.66 7.30 11.56
N TRP A 39 0.98 6.74 10.57
CA TRP A 39 1.61 5.92 9.54
C TRP A 39 2.00 6.77 8.33
N ARG A 40 3.20 6.50 7.81
CA ARG A 40 3.75 7.16 6.64
C ARG A 40 4.21 6.10 5.64
N VAL A 41 3.96 6.36 4.37
CA VAL A 41 4.28 5.44 3.27
C VAL A 41 5.01 6.23 2.19
N ASP A 42 6.15 5.74 1.71
CA ASP A 42 6.78 6.33 0.52
C ASP A 42 5.93 6.00 -0.70
N GLU A 43 5.59 7.02 -1.49
CA GLU A 43 4.79 6.85 -2.70
C GLU A 43 5.39 5.80 -3.66
N ARG A 44 6.72 5.76 -3.83
CA ARG A 44 7.38 4.81 -4.74
C ARG A 44 7.27 3.39 -4.21
N ASP A 45 7.42 3.21 -2.90
CA ASP A 45 7.30 1.89 -2.28
C ASP A 45 5.85 1.38 -2.31
N LEU A 46 4.86 2.28 -2.21
CA LEU A 46 3.44 1.95 -2.43
C LEU A 46 3.21 1.45 -3.86
N TRP A 47 3.70 2.16 -4.87
CA TRP A 47 3.59 1.71 -6.25
C TRP A 47 4.29 0.37 -6.49
N GLY A 48 5.48 0.18 -5.92
CA GLY A 48 6.19 -1.10 -5.97
C GLY A 48 5.42 -2.24 -5.30
N TRP A 49 4.76 -1.98 -4.16
CA TRP A 49 3.89 -2.95 -3.51
C TRP A 49 2.69 -3.32 -4.38
N ILE A 50 2.00 -2.33 -4.98
CA ILE A 50 0.87 -2.57 -5.90
C ILE A 50 1.30 -3.49 -7.04
N GLU A 51 2.48 -3.26 -7.62
CA GLU A 51 2.99 -4.07 -8.72
C GLU A 51 3.28 -5.52 -8.28
N ARG A 52 3.88 -5.71 -7.09
CA ARG A 52 4.06 -7.05 -6.50
C ARG A 52 2.72 -7.75 -6.27
N GLN A 53 1.71 -7.04 -5.78
CA GLN A 53 0.36 -7.60 -5.58
C GLN A 53 -0.29 -8.01 -6.90
N LYS A 54 -0.14 -7.22 -7.98
CA LYS A 54 -0.65 -7.60 -9.31
C LYS A 54 0.00 -8.88 -9.84
N GLN A 55 1.31 -9.04 -9.62
CA GLN A 55 2.06 -10.24 -10.00
C GLN A 55 1.65 -11.45 -9.16
N ALA A 56 1.56 -11.29 -7.84
CA ALA A 56 1.19 -12.36 -6.91
C ALA A 56 -0.25 -12.84 -7.13
N ASN A 57 -1.18 -11.93 -7.41
CA ASN A 57 -2.60 -12.25 -7.60
C ASN A 57 -2.97 -12.61 -9.05
N GLY A 58 -1.97 -12.79 -9.93
CA GLY A 58 -2.16 -13.36 -11.27
C GLY A 58 -3.02 -12.54 -12.24
N VAL A 59 -3.20 -11.24 -12.00
CA VAL A 59 -4.00 -10.37 -12.91
C VAL A 59 -3.26 -10.18 -14.24
N VAL A 60 -1.94 -10.39 -14.27
CA VAL A 60 -1.23 -10.76 -15.49
C VAL A 60 -1.53 -12.23 -15.78
N LYS A 61 -2.69 -12.49 -16.40
CA LYS A 61 -2.84 -13.70 -17.21
C LYS A 61 -1.75 -13.63 -18.25
N ALA A 62 -0.63 -14.32 -17.97
CA ALA A 62 0.31 -14.71 -18.99
C ALA A 62 -0.53 -15.41 -20.05
N ALA A 63 -0.70 -14.73 -21.19
CA ALA A 63 -1.18 -15.36 -22.40
C ALA A 63 -0.21 -16.49 -22.69
N ARG A 64 -0.61 -17.71 -22.34
CA ARG A 64 0.00 -18.94 -22.80
C ARG A 64 -1.09 -19.84 -23.33
#